data_AF-A0A920ACS0-F1
#
_entry.id   AF-A0A920ACS0-F1
#
_cell.length_a   1.000
_cell.length_b   1.000
_cell.length_c   1.000
_cell.angle_alpha   90.00
_cell.angle_beta   90.00
_cell.angle_gamma   90.00
#
_symmetry.space_group_name_H-M   'P 1'
#
loop_
_entity.id
_entity.type
_entity.pdbx_description
1 polymer ?
#
loop_
_entity_poly.entity_id
_entity_poly.type
_entity_poly.pdbx_seq_one_letter_code
_entity_poly.pdbx_strand_id
1 'polypeptide(L)'
;MDGEEKDIYSQEYYMDLIPFSDSAKSATIDLIVESFYQLGLIYKEELKDFSEAVNAFETLLSCLSKNKYEPLSYYQLYASYKLLNNDSNAQEYVQN
;
A
#
# COMPACT_ATOMS: atom_id res chain seq x y z
N MET A 1 20.97 31.77 4.37
CA MET A 1 19.64 31.80 3.73
C MET A 1 18.74 31.07 4.69
N ASP A 2 18.08 31.85 5.54
CA ASP A 2 17.15 31.35 6.53
C ASP A 2 15.96 30.76 5.77
N GLY A 3 15.67 29.48 6.00
CA GLY A 3 14.48 28.85 5.45
C GLY A 3 13.28 29.53 6.10
N GLU A 4 12.45 30.20 5.30
CA GLU A 4 11.17 30.72 5.77
C GLU A 4 10.40 29.56 6.41
N GLU A 5 10.18 29.64 7.73
CA GLU A 5 9.26 28.75 8.43
C GLU A 5 7.88 28.96 7.82
N LYS A 6 7.41 27.97 7.06
CA LYS A 6 6.03 27.99 6.57
C LYS A 6 5.09 27.98 7.77
N ASP A 7 4.14 28.92 7.82
CA ASP A 7 3.08 28.92 8.81
C ASP A 7 2.19 27.69 8.63
N ILE A 8 2.42 26.68 9.47
CA ILE A 8 1.71 25.39 9.42
C ILE A 8 0.21 25.50 9.71
N TYR A 9 -0.26 26.63 10.24
CA TYR A 9 -1.67 26.87 10.51
C TYR A 9 -2.37 27.66 9.38
N SER A 10 -1.60 28.16 8.40
CA SER A 10 -2.16 28.85 7.24
C SER A 10 -2.97 27.90 6.35
N GLN A 11 -4.01 28.42 5.70
CA GLN A 11 -4.78 27.65 4.73
C GLN A 11 -3.91 27.23 3.55
N GLU A 12 -3.05 28.14 3.09
CA GLU A 12 -2.13 27.96 1.96
C GLU A 12 -1.19 26.77 2.18
N TYR A 13 -0.67 26.60 3.40
CA TYR A 13 0.19 25.45 3.74
C TYR A 13 -0.50 24.12 3.46
N TYR A 14 -1.76 23.95 3.88
CA TYR A 14 -2.49 22.71 3.66
C TYR A 14 -2.95 22.55 2.21
N MET A 15 -3.26 23.64 1.51
CA MET A 15 -3.62 23.60 0.09
C MET A 15 -2.45 23.13 -0.78
N ASP A 16 -1.21 23.51 -0.45
CA ASP A 16 0.00 23.02 -1.14
C ASP A 16 0.17 21.49 -1.06
N LEU A 17 -0.39 20.84 -0.04
CA LEU A 17 -0.27 19.39 0.17
C LEU A 17 -1.28 18.56 -0.62
N ILE A 18 -2.33 19.19 -1.17
CA ILE A 18 -3.40 18.47 -1.85
C ILE A 18 -3.04 18.31 -3.34
N PRO A 19 -3.02 17.08 -3.89
CA PRO A 19 -2.73 16.85 -5.31
C PRO A 19 -3.94 17.23 -6.17
N PHE A 20 -4.03 18.50 -6.60
CA PHE A 20 -5.15 18.97 -7.40
C PHE A 20 -5.09 18.54 -8.87
N SER A 21 -3.90 18.48 -9.47
CA SER A 21 -3.72 18.09 -10.87
C SER A 21 -3.80 16.57 -11.05
N ASP A 22 -4.20 16.13 -12.24
CA ASP A 22 -4.27 14.69 -12.56
C ASP A 22 -2.90 14.01 -12.48
N SER A 23 -1.84 14.72 -12.87
CA SER A 23 -0.46 14.21 -12.73
C SER A 23 -0.04 14.05 -11.28
N ALA A 24 -0.38 15.01 -10.41
CA ALA A 24 -0.08 14.92 -8.99
C ALA A 24 -0.86 13.78 -8.33
N LYS A 25 -2.15 13.61 -8.68
CA LYS A 25 -2.97 12.49 -8.19
C LYS A 25 -2.37 11.14 -8.59
N SER A 26 -1.97 10.99 -9.86
CA SER A 26 -1.34 9.76 -10.34
C SER A 26 -0.06 9.46 -9.56
N ALA A 27 0.81 10.45 -9.36
CA ALA A 27 2.04 10.28 -8.61
C ALA A 27 1.78 9.91 -7.14
N THR A 28 0.75 10.49 -6.51
CA THR A 28 0.32 10.11 -5.17
C THR A 28 -0.20 8.68 -5.12
N ILE A 29 -1.01 8.26 -6.11
CA ILE A 29 -1.50 6.88 -6.22
C ILE A 29 -0.33 5.91 -6.36
N ASP A 30 0.64 6.19 -7.24
CA ASP A 30 1.81 5.35 -7.44
C ASP A 30 2.64 5.20 -6.15
N LEU A 31 2.79 6.29 -5.39
CA LEU A 31 3.46 6.27 -4.09
C LEU A 31 2.71 5.41 -3.07
N ILE A 32 1.38 5.50 -3.02
CA ILE A 32 0.55 4.68 -2.12
C ILE A 32 0.67 3.20 -2.50
N VAL A 33 0.58 2.87 -3.79
CA VAL A 33 0.75 1.51 -4.32
C VAL A 33 2.09 0.92 -3.89
N GLU A 34 3.18 1.67 -4.09
CA GLU A 34 4.52 1.23 -3.70
C GLU A 34 4.63 1.04 -2.19
N SER A 35 4.13 2.00 -1.42
CA SER A 35 4.24 1.98 0.04
C SER A 35 3.54 0.78 0.66
N PHE A 36 2.31 0.47 0.24
CA PHE A 36 1.59 -0.69 0.76
C PHE A 36 2.23 -2.01 0.33
N TYR A 37 2.71 -2.11 -0.91
CA TYR A 37 3.39 -3.33 -1.36
C TYR A 37 4.67 -3.59 -0.55
N GLN A 38 5.50 -2.56 -0.37
CA GLN A 38 6.70 -2.67 0.47
C GLN A 38 6.37 -2.97 1.93
N LEU A 39 5.33 -2.34 2.48
CA LEU A 39 4.88 -2.59 3.86
C LEU A 39 4.48 -4.06 4.06
N GLY A 40 3.73 -4.64 3.13
CA GLY A 40 3.37 -6.06 3.17
C GLY A 40 4.60 -6.98 3.10
N LEU A 41 5.61 -6.62 2.30
CA LEU A 41 6.87 -7.36 2.25
C LEU A 41 7.66 -7.26 3.56
N ILE A 42 7.74 -6.08 4.18
CA ILE A 42 8.43 -5.89 5.47
C ILE A 42 7.75 -6.74 6.55
N TYR A 43 6.42 -6.69 6.64
CA TYR A 43 5.67 -7.51 7.61
C TYR A 43 5.94 -9.00 7.41
N LYS A 44 5.92 -9.48 6.16
CA LYS A 44 6.12 -10.89 5.85
C LYS A 44 7.56 -11.35 6.02
N GLU A 45 8.53 -10.60 5.49
CA GLU A 45 9.89 -11.07 5.32
C GLU A 45 10.80 -10.72 6.49
N GLU A 46 10.64 -9.54 7.06
CA GLU A 46 11.47 -9.06 8.17
C GLU A 46 10.83 -9.36 9.51
N LEU A 47 9.54 -9.02 9.67
CA LEU A 47 8.84 -9.13 10.96
C LEU A 47 8.19 -10.50 11.18
N LYS A 48 7.98 -11.27 10.11
CA LYS A 48 7.23 -12.54 10.12
C LYS A 48 5.82 -12.40 10.71
N ASP A 49 5.25 -11.20 10.61
CA ASP A 49 3.86 -10.92 10.97
C ASP A 49 2.98 -11.11 9.73
N PHE A 50 2.56 -12.36 9.50
CA PHE A 50 1.82 -12.72 8.30
C PHE A 50 0.39 -12.15 8.30
N SER A 51 -0.18 -11.88 9.46
CA SER A 51 -1.51 -11.26 9.57
C SER A 51 -1.47 -9.80 9.10
N GLU A 52 -0.47 -9.03 9.54
CA GLU A 52 -0.30 -7.65 9.06
C GLU A 52 0.16 -7.59 7.61
N ALA A 53 0.93 -8.57 7.14
CA ALA A 53 1.25 -8.69 5.71
C ALA A 53 -0.02 -8.86 4.86
N VAL A 54 -0.93 -9.74 5.28
CA VAL A 54 -2.24 -9.93 4.63
C VAL A 54 -3.02 -8.62 4.60
N ASN A 55 -3.15 -7.94 5.75
CA ASN A 55 -3.87 -6.68 5.85
C ASN A 55 -3.32 -5.62 4.88
N ALA A 56 -1.99 -5.49 4.79
CA ALA A 56 -1.36 -4.55 3.86
C ALA A 56 -1.67 -4.86 2.39
N PHE A 57 -1.60 -6.13 1.98
CA PHE A 57 -1.89 -6.53 0.60
C PHE A 57 -3.39 -6.45 0.26
N GLU A 58 -4.29 -6.82 1.18
CA GLU A 58 -5.74 -6.64 0.99
C GLU A 58 -6.10 -5.15 0.89
N THR A 59 -5.49 -4.31 1.73
CA THR A 59 -5.70 -2.85 1.67
C THR A 59 -5.26 -2.30 0.31
N LEU A 60 -4.09 -2.69 -0.18
CA LEU A 60 -3.60 -2.31 -1.51
C LEU A 60 -4.60 -2.67 -2.62
N LEU A 61 -5.12 -3.90 -2.61
CA LEU A 61 -6.06 -4.38 -3.63
C LEU A 61 -7.45 -3.75 -3.52
N SER A 62 -7.88 -3.42 -2.30
CA SER A 62 -9.18 -2.79 -2.06
C SER A 62 -9.22 -1.32 -2.52
N CYS A 63 -8.13 -0.58 -2.30
CA CYS A 63 -8.06 0.84 -2.61
C CYS A 63 -7.69 1.11 -4.08
N LEU A 64 -6.82 0.29 -4.67
CA LEU A 64 -6.12 0.62 -5.92
C LEU A 64 -6.01 -0.59 -6.85
N SER A 65 -7.13 -1.23 -7.19
CA SER A 65 -7.14 -2.32 -8.18
C SER A 65 -6.64 -1.84 -9.56
N LYS A 66 -6.02 -2.74 -10.36
CA LYS A 66 -5.33 -2.47 -11.64
C LYS A 66 -4.00 -1.73 -11.52
N ASN A 67 -3.22 -2.05 -10.49
CA ASN A 67 -1.86 -1.54 -10.32
C ASN A 67 -0.79 -2.58 -10.69
N LYS A 68 0.46 -2.13 -10.88
CA LYS A 68 1.58 -3.00 -11.31
C LYS A 68 1.89 -4.17 -10.35
N TYR A 69 1.50 -4.06 -9.08
CA TYR A 69 1.71 -5.07 -8.05
C TYR A 69 0.51 -5.98 -7.83
N GLU A 70 -0.61 -5.80 -8.53
CA GLU A 70 -1.82 -6.59 -8.28
C GLU A 70 -1.59 -8.12 -8.39
N PRO A 71 -1.00 -8.65 -9.49
CA PRO A 71 -0.72 -10.09 -9.58
C PRO A 71 0.25 -10.58 -8.49
N LEU A 72 1.24 -9.76 -8.16
CA LEU A 72 2.21 -10.07 -7.11
C LEU A 72 1.54 -10.08 -5.74
N SER A 73 0.61 -9.16 -5.48
CA SER A 73 -0.10 -9.05 -4.20
C SER A 73 -1.01 -10.25 -3.98
N TYR A 74 -1.69 -10.74 -5.02
CA TYR A 74 -2.45 -12.00 -4.94
C TYR A 74 -1.55 -13.19 -4.58
N TYR A 75 -0.38 -13.31 -5.22
CA TYR A 75 0.58 -14.34 -4.85
C TYR A 75 1.07 -14.20 -3.40
N GLN A 76 1.37 -12.98 -2.95
CA GLN A 76 1.82 -12.74 -1.57
C GLN A 76 0.72 -13.04 -0.55
N LEU A 77 -0.55 -12.77 -0.87
CA LEU A 77 -1.70 -13.14 -0.04
C LEU A 77 -1.82 -14.65 0.09
N TYR A 78 -1.79 -15.38 -1.02
CA TYR A 78 -1.75 -16.84 -1.00
C TYR A 78 -0.62 -17.36 -0.12
N ALA A 79 0.60 -16.88 -0.34
CA ALA A 79 1.78 -17.31 0.42
C ALA A 79 1.65 -17.01 1.93
N SER A 80 1.13 -15.84 2.28
CA SER A 80 0.96 -15.42 3.68
C SER A 80 -0.13 -16.24 4.38
N TYR A 81 -1.27 -16.49 3.72
CA TYR A 81 -2.32 -17.36 4.26
C TYR A 81 -1.86 -18.82 4.44
N LYS A 82 -1.01 -19.33 3.55
CA LYS A 82 -0.35 -20.64 3.74
C LYS A 82 0.54 -20.66 4.98
N LEU A 83 1.31 -19.59 5.25
CA LEU A 83 2.15 -19.47 6.44
C LEU A 83 1.32 -19.37 7.74
N LEU A 84 0.11 -18.82 7.65
CA LEU A 84 -0.88 -18.80 8.74
C LEU A 84 -1.62 -20.14 8.94
N ASN A 85 -1.34 -21.17 8.13
CA ASN A 85 -2.10 -22.43 8.08
C ASN A 85 -3.62 -22.21 7.80
N ASN A 86 -3.97 -21.15 7.08
CA ASN A 86 -5.34 -20.86 6.67
C ASN A 86 -5.53 -21.19 5.18
N ASP A 87 -5.64 -22.49 4.90
CA ASP A 87 -5.74 -23.01 3.53
C ASP A 87 -7.03 -22.61 2.82
N SER A 88 -8.12 -22.36 3.57
CA SER A 88 -9.38 -21.90 3.01
C SER A 88 -9.24 -20.53 2.37
N ASN A 89 -8.69 -19.55 3.09
CA ASN A 89 -8.46 -18.21 2.53
C ASN A 89 -7.38 -18.23 1.46
N ALA A 90 -6.35 -19.06 1.60
CA ALA A 90 -5.31 -19.18 0.58
C ALA A 90 -5.92 -19.57 -0.79
N GLN A 91 -6.86 -20.51 -0.83
CA GLN A 91 -7.48 -20.96 -2.08
C GLN A 91 -8.25 -19.87 -2.83
N GLU A 92 -8.78 -18.87 -2.13
CA GLU A 92 -9.47 -17.73 -2.76
C GLU A 92 -8.54 -16.92 -3.67
N TYR A 93 -7.24 -16.91 -3.37
CA TYR A 93 -6.23 -16.16 -4.12
C TYR A 93 -5.51 -16.96 -5.21
N VAL A 94 -5.84 -18.25 -5.39
CA VAL A 94 -5.24 -19.12 -6.42
C VAL A 94 -5.90 -18.93 -7.80
N GLN A 95 -7.11 -18.36 -7.86
CA GLN A 95 -7.92 -18.31 -9.09
C GLN A 95 -7.93 -16.97 -9.85
N ASN A 96 -7.12 -15.97 -9.43
CA ASN A 96 -7.07 -14.64 -10.07
C ASN A 96 -5.88 -14.48 -11.02
#